data_AF-A0A2K0SZT0-F1
#
_entry.id   AF-A0A2K0SZT0-F1
#
_cell.length_a   1.000
_cell.length_b   1.000
_cell.length_c   1.000
_cell.angle_alpha   90.00
_cell.angle_beta   90.00
_cell.angle_gamma   90.00
#
_symmetry.space_group_name_H-M   'P 1'
#
loop_
_entity.id
_entity.type
_entity.pdbx_description
1 polymer ?
#
loop_
_entity_poly.entity_id
_entity_poly.type
_entity_poly.pdbx_seq_one_letter_code
_entity_poly.pdbx_strand_id
1 'polypeptide(L)'
;MGHSYGSIVTNWFLAQYGSLSAGAILTGFLIDNQFSNLKIEIADLSYASEHSPALFANRTSGYLAFGSLTAFQADSFKNETLDPNVLTYWNENIQSSLGVGEILTLGTGVGNVVAGFTGPLQMFVGENDLLFAPVNALAFSISSNFTACIPT
;
A
#
# COMPACT_ATOMS: atom_id res chain seq x y z
N MET A 1 -2.44 11.01 5.84
CA MET A 1 -1.27 10.42 5.18
C MET A 1 -1.48 8.92 5.17
N GLY A 2 -1.28 8.27 4.02
CA GLY A 2 -1.37 6.82 3.89
C GLY A 2 -0.20 6.25 3.08
N HIS A 3 0.13 4.99 3.35
CA HIS A 3 1.07 4.20 2.56
C HIS A 3 0.46 2.84 2.21
N SER A 4 0.60 2.40 0.95
CA SER A 4 0.02 1.14 0.47
C SER A 4 -1.47 1.03 0.83
N TYR A 5 -1.90 -0.02 1.51
CA TYR A 5 -3.28 -0.17 2.00
C TYR A 5 -3.75 1.00 2.88
N GLY A 6 -2.85 1.63 3.64
CA GLY A 6 -3.15 2.85 4.38
C GLY A 6 -3.59 4.02 3.47
N SER A 7 -3.12 4.07 2.21
CA SER A 7 -3.59 5.01 1.21
C SER A 7 -5.00 4.66 0.71
N ILE A 8 -5.34 3.38 0.59
CA ILE A 8 -6.71 2.92 0.27
C ILE A 8 -7.67 3.33 1.39
N VAL A 9 -7.31 3.07 2.65
CA VAL A 9 -8.10 3.47 3.82
C VAL A 9 -8.21 4.99 3.91
N THR A 10 -7.13 5.72 3.63
CA THR A 10 -7.17 7.19 3.56
C THR A 10 -8.12 7.64 2.45
N ASN A 11 -8.08 7.03 1.27
CA ASN A 11 -8.99 7.35 0.17
C ASN A 11 -10.46 7.11 0.55
N TRP A 12 -10.77 6.00 1.24
CA TRP A 12 -12.11 5.76 1.82
C TRP A 12 -12.53 6.85 2.79
N PHE A 13 -11.65 7.21 3.70
CA PHE A 13 -11.93 8.25 4.67
C PHE A 13 -12.24 9.58 3.99
N LEU A 14 -11.45 9.95 2.97
CA LEU A 14 -11.69 11.19 2.23
C LEU A 14 -12.99 11.13 1.41
N ALA A 15 -13.32 9.97 0.85
CA ALA A 15 -14.57 9.80 0.09
C ALA A 15 -15.80 10.01 0.97
N GLN A 16 -15.76 9.54 2.23
CA GLN A 16 -16.88 9.63 3.17
C GLN A 16 -16.87 10.92 4.02
N TYR A 17 -15.68 11.40 4.38
CA TYR A 17 -15.46 12.43 5.40
C TYR A 17 -14.42 13.48 4.96
N GLY A 18 -14.35 13.77 3.65
CA GLY A 18 -13.34 14.67 3.08
C GLY A 18 -13.24 16.03 3.76
N SER A 19 -14.37 16.60 4.21
CA SER A 19 -14.40 17.89 4.92
C SER A 19 -13.68 17.89 6.28
N LEU A 20 -13.39 16.71 6.86
CA LEU A 20 -12.66 16.58 8.11
C LEU A 20 -11.14 16.62 7.93
N SER A 21 -10.64 16.54 6.69
CA SER A 21 -9.21 16.55 6.40
C SER A 21 -8.78 17.88 5.77
N ALA A 22 -7.75 18.51 6.35
CA ALA A 22 -7.18 19.73 5.78
C ALA A 22 -6.28 19.48 4.56
N GLY A 23 -5.82 18.24 4.37
CA GLY A 23 -4.88 17.85 3.31
C GLY A 23 -4.64 16.35 3.35
N ALA A 24 -4.11 15.79 2.26
CA ALA A 24 -3.84 14.36 2.14
C ALA A 24 -2.56 14.07 1.36
N ILE A 25 -1.87 13.02 1.80
CA ILE A 25 -0.67 12.49 1.15
C ILE A 25 -0.90 10.98 1.01
N LEU A 26 -0.87 10.48 -0.23
CA LEU A 26 -1.03 9.07 -0.57
C LEU A 26 0.25 8.55 -1.20
N THR A 27 0.69 7.39 -0.77
CA THR A 27 2.01 6.86 -1.13
C THR A 27 1.91 5.38 -1.46
N GLY A 28 2.67 4.90 -2.45
CA GLY A 28 2.57 3.51 -2.93
C GLY A 28 1.12 3.17 -3.28
N PHE A 29 0.45 4.07 -4.00
CA PHE A 29 -0.97 3.97 -4.34
C PHE A 29 -1.30 4.98 -5.44
N LEU A 30 -2.06 4.57 -6.45
CA LEU A 30 -2.64 5.45 -7.46
C LEU A 30 -4.16 5.30 -7.50
N ILE A 31 -4.85 6.43 -7.62
CA ILE A 31 -6.29 6.48 -7.86
C ILE A 31 -6.52 6.28 -9.36
N ASP A 32 -6.36 5.05 -9.85
CA ASP A 32 -6.69 4.70 -11.23
C ASP A 32 -7.51 3.40 -11.28
N ASN A 33 -8.41 3.32 -12.26
CA ASN A 33 -9.31 2.20 -12.53
C ASN A 33 -8.58 0.91 -12.97
N GLN A 34 -7.26 0.95 -13.13
CA GLN A 34 -6.43 -0.20 -13.48
C GLN A 34 -6.23 -1.19 -12.32
N PHE A 35 -6.67 -0.84 -11.11
CA PHE A 35 -6.60 -1.73 -9.94
C PHE A 35 -7.33 -3.06 -10.13
N SER A 36 -8.37 -3.11 -10.96
CA SER A 36 -9.10 -4.36 -11.25
C SER A 36 -8.25 -5.40 -11.98
N ASN A 37 -7.09 -5.00 -12.53
CA ASN A 37 -6.16 -5.88 -13.23
C ASN A 37 -4.95 -6.29 -12.34
N LEU A 38 -4.93 -5.89 -11.06
CA LEU A 38 -3.86 -6.27 -10.15
C LEU A 38 -3.90 -7.76 -9.87
N LYS A 39 -2.88 -8.45 -10.38
CA LYS A 39 -2.51 -9.77 -9.88
C LYS A 39 -1.75 -9.54 -8.58
N ILE A 40 -2.47 -9.56 -7.47
CA ILE A 40 -1.87 -9.56 -6.14
C ILE A 40 -1.25 -10.95 -5.94
N GLU A 41 0.06 -11.05 -6.15
CA GLU A 41 0.84 -12.24 -5.81
C GLU A 41 1.67 -11.92 -4.57
N ILE A 42 1.02 -11.99 -3.40
CA ILE A 42 1.76 -12.00 -2.13
C ILE A 42 2.15 -13.46 -1.88
N ALA A 43 3.36 -13.82 -2.29
CA ALA A 43 3.90 -15.14 -2.04
C ALA A 43 4.39 -15.26 -0.58
N ASP A 44 4.28 -16.45 -0.01
CA ASP A 44 4.90 -16.82 1.28
C ASP A 44 4.46 -15.93 2.47
N LEU A 45 3.16 -15.97 2.77
CA LEU A 45 2.62 -15.46 4.03
C LEU A 45 2.45 -16.60 5.03
N SER A 46 2.76 -16.32 6.30
CA SER A 46 2.63 -17.27 7.40
C SER A 46 1.97 -16.61 8.61
N TYR A 47 1.42 -17.40 9.53
CA TYR A 47 0.84 -16.85 10.77
C TYR A 47 1.89 -16.07 11.54
N ALA A 48 1.58 -14.81 11.86
CA ALA A 48 2.57 -13.89 12.41
C ALA A 48 3.22 -14.42 13.70
N SER A 49 2.41 -14.96 14.61
CA SER A 49 2.88 -15.52 15.89
C SER A 49 3.77 -16.75 15.74
N GLU A 50 3.61 -17.52 14.67
CA GLU A 50 4.42 -18.71 14.38
C GLU A 50 5.73 -18.33 13.68
N HIS A 51 5.66 -17.36 12.77
CA HIS A 51 6.83 -16.88 12.02
C HIS A 51 7.83 -16.13 12.89
N SER A 52 7.36 -15.15 13.67
CA SER A 52 8.21 -14.35 14.55
C SER A 52 7.53 -14.15 15.91
N PRO A 53 7.64 -15.13 16.83
CA PRO A 53 7.11 -15.01 18.18
C PRO A 53 7.66 -13.78 18.92
N ALA A 54 8.92 -13.41 18.67
CA ALA A 54 9.56 -12.26 19.29
C ALA A 54 8.83 -10.94 18.98
N LEU A 55 8.29 -10.80 17.76
CA LEU A 55 7.55 -9.61 17.34
C LEU A 55 6.04 -9.75 17.57
N PHE A 56 5.50 -10.97 17.51
CA PHE A 56 4.07 -11.21 17.34
C PHE A 56 3.45 -12.22 18.32
N ALA A 57 4.09 -12.52 19.46
CA ALA A 57 3.54 -13.46 20.45
C ALA A 57 2.10 -13.15 20.92
N ASN A 58 1.67 -11.89 20.83
CA ASN A 58 0.32 -11.46 21.21
C ASN A 58 -0.69 -11.40 20.03
N ARG A 59 -0.31 -11.86 18.84
CA ARG A 59 -1.16 -11.88 17.65
C ARG A 59 -1.87 -13.23 17.53
N THR A 60 -3.15 -13.19 17.23
CA THR A 60 -3.95 -14.38 16.94
C THR A 60 -3.81 -14.80 15.47
N SER A 61 -4.43 -15.91 15.08
CA SER A 61 -4.43 -16.43 13.69
C SER A 61 -5.05 -15.49 12.64
N GLY A 62 -5.64 -14.36 13.05
CA GLY A 62 -6.12 -13.32 12.13
C GLY A 62 -5.01 -12.43 11.54
N TYR A 63 -3.75 -12.68 11.93
CA TYR A 63 -2.60 -11.89 11.52
C TYR A 63 -1.56 -12.75 10.80
N LEU A 64 -1.07 -12.22 9.69
CA LEU A 64 -0.05 -12.83 8.84
C LEU A 64 1.21 -11.97 8.84
N ALA A 65 2.35 -12.57 8.48
CA ALA A 65 3.62 -11.88 8.24
C ALA A 65 4.28 -12.47 6.99
N PHE A 66 5.23 -11.77 6.39
CA PHE A 66 6.04 -12.33 5.33
C PHE A 66 6.89 -13.47 5.90
N GLY A 67 6.84 -14.64 5.25
CA GLY A 67 7.54 -15.84 5.66
C GLY A 67 9.04 -15.81 5.39
N SER A 68 9.50 -14.90 4.52
CA SER A 68 10.90 -14.75 4.18
C SER A 68 11.26 -13.35 3.70
N LEU A 69 12.55 -13.00 3.81
CA LEU A 69 13.11 -11.77 3.23
C LEU A 69 12.91 -11.70 1.73
N THR A 70 13.05 -12.83 1.02
CA THR A 70 12.85 -12.91 -0.42
C THR A 70 11.40 -12.61 -0.80
N ALA A 71 10.43 -13.08 -0.02
CA ALA A 71 9.03 -12.77 -0.24
C ALA A 71 8.74 -11.27 -0.10
N PHE A 72 9.20 -10.65 0.99
CA PHE A 72 9.04 -9.21 1.18
C PHE A 72 9.77 -8.39 0.10
N GLN A 73 10.98 -8.80 -0.26
CA GLN A 73 11.74 -8.13 -1.31
C GLN A 73 11.04 -8.25 -2.67
N ALA A 74 10.51 -9.42 -3.02
CA ALA A 74 9.82 -9.63 -4.29
C ALA A 74 8.48 -8.87 -4.38
N ASP A 75 7.78 -8.74 -3.25
CA ASP A 75 6.51 -8.01 -3.16
C ASP A 75 6.71 -6.48 -3.23
N SER A 76 7.64 -5.96 -2.44
CA SER A 76 7.73 -4.51 -2.18
C SER A 76 8.86 -3.79 -2.95
N PHE A 77 9.83 -4.51 -3.50
CA PHE A 77 11.02 -3.91 -4.11
C PHE A 77 11.41 -4.58 -5.42
N LYS A 78 12.08 -3.81 -6.30
CA LYS A 78 12.80 -4.40 -7.42
C LYS A 78 14.11 -5.02 -6.93
N ASN A 79 14.55 -6.10 -7.59
CA ASN A 79 15.82 -6.76 -7.27
C ASN A 79 16.97 -5.74 -7.14
N GLU A 80 17.86 -5.96 -6.16
CA GLU A 80 19.08 -5.17 -5.90
C GLU A 80 18.89 -3.68 -5.54
N THR A 81 17.68 -3.23 -5.22
CA THR A 81 17.45 -1.81 -4.88
C THR A 81 17.59 -1.46 -3.40
N LEU A 82 17.54 -2.45 -2.49
CA LEU A 82 17.57 -2.22 -1.04
C LEU A 82 18.81 -2.84 -0.40
N ASP A 83 19.44 -2.10 0.53
CA ASP A 83 20.57 -2.58 1.32
C ASP A 83 20.14 -3.84 2.12
N PRO A 84 20.86 -4.98 1.99
CA PRO A 84 20.55 -6.20 2.73
C PRO A 84 20.51 -6.02 4.25
N ASN A 85 21.25 -5.05 4.81
CA ASN A 85 21.21 -4.73 6.24
C ASN A 85 19.87 -4.10 6.65
N VAL A 86 19.25 -3.32 5.77
CA VAL A 86 17.91 -2.75 6.01
C VAL A 86 16.85 -3.84 5.99
N LEU A 87 16.94 -4.77 5.04
CA LEU A 87 16.07 -5.95 4.97
C LEU A 87 16.19 -6.82 6.23
N THR A 88 17.42 -7.12 6.64
CA THR A 88 17.70 -7.91 7.85
C THR A 88 17.14 -7.21 9.09
N TYR A 89 17.44 -5.91 9.25
CA TYR A 89 16.93 -5.12 10.37
C TYR A 89 15.40 -5.11 10.40
N TRP A 90 14.75 -4.93 9.24
CA TRP A 90 13.31 -4.97 9.12
C TRP A 90 12.74 -6.29 9.64
N ASN A 91 13.23 -7.42 9.12
CA ASN A 91 12.71 -8.75 9.44
C ASN A 91 12.84 -9.11 10.92
N GLU A 92 13.97 -8.74 11.53
CA GLU A 92 14.30 -9.13 12.91
C GLU A 92 13.68 -8.21 13.96
N ASN A 93 13.45 -6.93 13.64
CA ASN A 93 13.19 -5.91 14.66
C ASN A 93 11.86 -5.15 14.47
N ILE A 94 11.44 -4.90 13.23
CA ILE A 94 10.37 -3.93 12.96
C ILE A 94 9.35 -4.39 11.91
N GLN A 95 9.40 -5.66 11.49
CA GLN A 95 8.37 -6.23 10.61
C GLN A 95 7.00 -6.02 11.25
N SER A 96 6.01 -5.67 10.43
CA SER A 96 4.62 -5.53 10.83
C SER A 96 3.80 -6.72 10.33
N SER A 97 2.72 -7.02 11.04
CA SER A 97 1.76 -8.05 10.63
C SER A 97 0.65 -7.47 9.75
N LEU A 98 0.21 -8.23 8.76
CA LEU A 98 -0.95 -7.95 7.92
C LEU A 98 -2.21 -8.60 8.51
N GLY A 99 -3.34 -7.92 8.47
CA GLY A 99 -4.62 -8.54 8.83
C GLY A 99 -5.15 -9.40 7.69
N VAL A 100 -5.76 -10.54 7.96
CA VAL A 100 -6.45 -11.33 6.91
C VAL A 100 -7.52 -10.48 6.19
N GLY A 101 -8.23 -9.63 6.92
CA GLY A 101 -9.22 -8.72 6.35
C GLY A 101 -8.61 -7.64 5.43
N GLU A 102 -7.38 -7.21 5.69
CA GLU A 102 -6.66 -6.27 4.82
C GLU A 102 -6.39 -6.93 3.46
N ILE A 103 -5.85 -8.15 3.45
CA ILE A 103 -5.57 -8.90 2.20
C ILE A 103 -6.84 -9.11 1.38
N LEU A 104 -7.93 -9.51 2.03
CA LEU A 104 -9.23 -9.74 1.37
C LEU A 104 -9.86 -8.46 0.81
N THR A 105 -9.39 -7.29 1.22
CA THR A 105 -9.94 -5.98 0.81
C THR A 105 -8.97 -5.13 0.00
N LEU A 106 -7.76 -5.60 -0.33
CA LEU A 106 -6.75 -4.87 -1.11
C LEU A 106 -7.27 -4.36 -2.47
N GLY A 107 -8.20 -5.07 -3.10
CA GLY A 107 -8.82 -4.66 -4.37
C GLY A 107 -10.06 -3.77 -4.22
N THR A 108 -10.47 -3.44 -2.99
CA THR A 108 -11.69 -2.66 -2.74
C THR A 108 -11.36 -1.18 -2.56
N GLY A 109 -12.28 -0.29 -2.94
CA GLY A 109 -12.11 1.15 -2.69
C GLY A 109 -11.43 1.99 -3.74
N VAL A 110 -10.89 1.34 -4.76
CA VAL A 110 -10.30 2.05 -5.88
C VAL A 110 -11.41 2.48 -6.83
N GLY A 111 -11.44 3.77 -7.14
CA GLY A 111 -12.52 4.40 -7.93
C GLY A 111 -13.62 5.06 -7.11
N ASN A 112 -13.56 5.02 -5.76
CA ASN A 112 -14.47 5.84 -4.96
C ASN A 112 -14.22 7.32 -5.24
N VAL A 113 -15.25 8.02 -5.72
CA VAL A 113 -15.17 9.44 -6.03
C VAL A 113 -15.04 10.23 -4.73
N VAL A 114 -13.93 10.95 -4.59
CA VAL A 114 -13.63 11.78 -3.41
C VAL A 114 -14.20 13.19 -3.61
N ALA A 115 -15.52 13.32 -3.73
CA ALA A 115 -16.16 14.60 -4.07
C ALA A 115 -16.14 15.64 -2.93
N GLY A 116 -16.09 15.19 -1.67
CA GLY A 116 -16.20 16.05 -0.50
C GLY A 116 -14.88 16.59 0.05
N PHE A 117 -13.73 16.17 -0.50
CA PHE A 117 -12.42 16.63 -0.07
C PHE A 117 -11.94 17.78 -0.96
N THR A 118 -11.60 18.91 -0.36
CA THR A 118 -11.15 20.11 -1.08
C THR A 118 -9.75 20.59 -0.65
N GLY A 119 -9.07 19.81 0.20
CA GLY A 119 -7.71 20.11 0.63
C GLY A 119 -6.67 19.74 -0.44
N PRO A 120 -5.41 20.18 -0.29
CA PRO A 120 -4.32 19.73 -1.14
C PRO A 120 -4.15 18.21 -1.06
N LEU A 121 -4.01 17.58 -2.24
CA LEU A 121 -3.71 16.16 -2.39
C LEU A 121 -2.34 15.99 -3.06
N GLN A 122 -1.45 15.26 -2.40
CA GLN A 122 -0.20 14.81 -2.99
C GLN A 122 -0.20 13.29 -3.11
N MET A 123 0.20 12.79 -4.28
CA MET A 123 0.39 11.37 -4.51
C MET A 123 1.81 11.10 -4.98
N PHE A 124 2.43 10.05 -4.47
CA PHE A 124 3.72 9.58 -4.97
C PHE A 124 3.79 8.06 -4.99
N VAL A 125 4.24 7.54 -6.12
CA VAL A 125 4.45 6.12 -6.36
C VAL A 125 5.86 5.93 -6.92
N GLY A 126 6.52 4.85 -6.55
CA GLY A 126 7.79 4.48 -7.17
C GLY A 126 7.56 4.04 -8.61
N GLU A 127 8.43 4.44 -9.53
CA GLU A 127 8.35 4.01 -10.94
C GLU A 127 8.50 2.48 -11.12
N ASN A 128 9.05 1.79 -10.11
CA ASN A 128 9.22 0.34 -10.06
C ASN A 128 8.27 -0.32 -9.04
N ASP A 129 7.22 0.37 -8.59
CA ASP A 129 6.15 -0.20 -7.76
C ASP A 129 5.25 -1.08 -8.64
N LEU A 130 5.58 -2.35 -8.79
CA LEU A 130 4.89 -3.25 -9.71
C LEU A 130 3.45 -3.55 -9.28
N LEU A 131 3.10 -3.25 -8.03
CA LEU A 131 1.75 -3.42 -7.49
C LEU A 131 0.84 -2.24 -7.84
N PHE A 132 1.34 -1.01 -7.94
CA PHE A 132 0.49 0.17 -8.19
C PHE A 132 0.88 1.02 -9.41
N ALA A 133 2.05 0.77 -10.02
CA ALA A 133 2.48 1.37 -11.27
C ALA A 133 2.45 0.31 -12.39
N PRO A 134 1.52 0.39 -13.36
CA PRO A 134 1.69 -0.37 -14.60
C PRO A 134 2.96 0.10 -15.33
N VAL A 135 3.58 -0.81 -16.09
CA VAL A 135 4.78 -0.56 -16.89
C VAL A 135 4.56 0.72 -17.72
N ASN A 136 5.26 1.83 -17.36
CA ASN A 136 5.17 3.22 -17.86
C ASN A 136 4.41 4.28 -17.03
N ALA A 137 4.10 4.07 -15.74
CA ALA A 137 3.51 5.13 -14.91
C ALA A 137 4.57 5.95 -14.13
N LEU A 138 5.03 7.08 -14.69
CA LEU A 138 5.59 8.18 -13.89
C LEU A 138 4.42 9.04 -13.39
N ALA A 139 3.93 8.77 -12.17
CA ALA A 139 2.89 9.58 -11.56
C ALA A 139 3.48 10.46 -10.44
N PHE A 140 3.88 11.67 -10.81
CA PHE A 140 4.09 12.78 -9.88
C PHE A 140 2.95 13.78 -10.07
N SER A 141 2.01 13.81 -9.12
CA SER A 141 0.89 14.77 -9.16
C SER A 141 0.85 15.56 -7.86
N ILE A 142 1.06 16.88 -8.00
CA ILE A 142 0.70 17.88 -6.99
C ILE A 142 -0.54 18.56 -7.53
N SER A 143 -1.71 18.29 -6.94
CA SER A 143 -2.98 18.81 -7.41
C SER A 143 -3.63 19.71 -6.35
N SER A 144 -3.94 20.95 -6.75
CA SER A 144 -4.85 21.85 -6.03
C SER A 144 -6.31 21.74 -6.51
N ASN A 145 -6.57 20.97 -7.58
CA ASN A 145 -7.89 20.66 -8.15
C ASN A 145 -7.77 19.40 -9.01
N PHE A 146 -8.25 18.26 -8.53
CA PHE A 146 -8.07 16.97 -9.19
C PHE A 146 -9.04 16.78 -10.35
N THR A 147 -8.57 17.00 -11.57
CA THR A 147 -9.15 16.36 -12.77
C THR A 147 -8.31 15.12 -13.04
N ALA A 148 -8.91 13.93 -12.88
CA ALA A 148 -8.24 12.66 -13.16
C ALA A 148 -7.73 12.67 -14.61
N CYS A 149 -6.43 12.40 -14.78
CA CYS A 149 -5.84 12.20 -16.10
C CYS A 149 -6.32 10.82 -16.59
N ILE A 150 -7.35 10.80 -17.43
CA ILE A 150 -7.78 9.60 -18.15
C ILE A 150 -6.76 9.40 -19.28
N PRO A 151 -6.02 8.28 -19.34
CA PRO A 151 -5.17 8.00 -20.49
C PRO A 151 -6.07 7.77 -21.70
N THR A 152 -5.76 8.46 -22.80
CA THR A 152 -6.31 8.20 -24.15
C THR A 152 -5.76 6.91 -24.74
#